data_AF-A0A8T4SFU0-F1
#
_entry.id   AF-A0A8T4SFU0-F1
#
_cell.length_a   1.000
_cell.length_b   1.000
_cell.length_c   1.000
_cell.angle_alpha   90.00
_cell.angle_beta   90.00
_cell.angle_gamma   90.00
#
_symmetry.space_group_name_H-M   'P 1'
#
loop_
_entity.id
_entity.type
_entity.pdbx_description
1 polymer ?
#
loop_
_entity_poly.entity_id
_entity_poly.type
_entity_poly.pdbx_seq_one_letter_code
_entity_poly.pdbx_strand_id
1 'polypeptide(L)'
;MTNENQPNLEDMLLKIASLTNVSKGIGKSKTPQEQADLYELAAKMISGRDEEQYKRVIRELTRNPAYAVMETEGARDNLAGSVKEQYDAEKVRVIKDVESRINENLKEAKDSKAIASMVVAQYLNDILDVPEYTQEQVDDIESNQVYSMGLPYAFEARGSVEHYKNLELRKKASEYLKAIKEKDGDKEKVVRYVIDSEKLGKAMEDVTMGASVYGRTKAVTEAIKKAKEKKAKNK
;
A
#
# COMPACT_ATOMS: atom_id res chain seq x y z
N MET A 1 13.13 -14.22 33.50
CA MET A 1 14.01 -13.62 32.48
C MET A 1 13.18 -12.56 31.78
N THR A 2 13.58 -11.29 31.86
CA THR A 2 12.87 -10.16 31.25
C THR A 2 13.24 -10.08 29.76
N ASN A 3 12.24 -10.11 28.89
CA ASN A 3 12.34 -10.07 27.41
C ASN A 3 12.77 -8.68 26.89
N GLU A 4 13.81 -8.07 27.44
CA GLU A 4 14.20 -6.68 27.09
C GLU A 4 14.88 -6.53 25.71
N ASN A 5 15.15 -7.63 25.00
CA ASN A 5 15.83 -7.62 23.69
C ASN A 5 15.02 -8.22 22.53
N GLN A 6 13.76 -8.62 22.73
CA GLN A 6 12.93 -9.04 21.60
C GLN A 6 12.46 -7.80 20.82
N PRO A 7 12.66 -7.74 19.48
CA PRO A 7 12.13 -6.66 18.67
C PRO A 7 10.61 -6.58 18.84
N ASN A 8 10.07 -5.38 18.96
CA ASN A 8 8.64 -5.20 19.09
C ASN A 8 7.93 -5.62 17.77
N LEU A 9 6.70 -6.14 17.87
CA LEU A 9 5.92 -6.61 16.71
C LEU A 9 5.85 -5.53 15.63
N GLU A 10 5.57 -4.29 16.02
CA GLU A 10 5.50 -3.15 15.12
C GLU A 10 6.77 -2.96 14.28
N ASP A 11 7.95 -3.11 14.91
CA ASP A 11 9.23 -2.96 14.20
C ASP A 11 9.45 -4.10 13.23
N MET A 12 9.01 -5.31 13.58
CA MET A 12 9.09 -6.47 12.69
C MET A 12 8.13 -6.34 11.51
N LEU A 13 6.90 -5.86 11.73
CA LEU A 13 5.97 -5.53 10.65
C LEU A 13 6.54 -4.45 9.72
N LEU A 14 7.21 -3.43 10.25
CA LEU A 14 7.88 -2.40 9.43
C LEU A 14 9.04 -2.96 8.61
N LYS A 15 9.80 -3.92 9.16
CA LYS A 15 10.85 -4.64 8.41
C LYS A 15 10.27 -5.48 7.28
N ILE A 16 9.21 -6.25 7.54
CA ILE A 16 8.52 -7.06 6.52
C ILE A 16 7.96 -6.14 5.41
N ALA A 17 7.32 -5.03 5.78
CA ALA A 17 6.81 -4.04 4.83
C ALA A 17 7.93 -3.46 3.96
N SER A 18 9.07 -3.13 4.58
CA SER A 18 10.23 -2.58 3.89
C SER A 18 10.85 -3.60 2.92
N LEU A 19 10.99 -4.88 3.33
CA LEU A 19 11.47 -5.94 2.44
C LEU A 19 10.52 -6.15 1.26
N THR A 20 9.21 -6.07 1.50
CA THR A 20 8.19 -6.14 0.43
C THR A 20 8.35 -5.00 -0.57
N ASN A 21 8.53 -3.77 -0.09
CA ASN A 21 8.72 -2.61 -0.94
C ASN A 21 10.02 -2.68 -1.74
N VAL A 22 11.11 -3.16 -1.13
CA VAL A 22 12.39 -3.34 -1.81
C VAL A 22 12.30 -4.41 -2.89
N SER A 23 11.70 -5.57 -2.60
CA SER A 23 11.46 -6.62 -3.59
C SER A 23 10.66 -6.11 -4.79
N LYS A 24 9.52 -5.45 -4.54
CA LYS A 24 8.70 -4.81 -5.60
C LYS A 24 9.50 -3.77 -6.38
N GLY A 25 10.34 -2.99 -5.70
CA GLY A 25 11.22 -1.98 -6.30
C GLY A 25 12.23 -2.60 -7.26
N ILE A 26 12.88 -3.70 -6.86
CA ILE A 26 13.87 -4.41 -7.70
C ILE A 26 13.19 -4.93 -8.96
N GLY A 27 12.00 -5.52 -8.84
CA GLY A 27 11.24 -6.02 -9.99
C GLY A 27 10.77 -4.94 -10.96
N LYS A 28 10.73 -3.66 -10.53
CA LYS A 28 10.21 -2.53 -11.33
C LYS A 28 11.29 -1.50 -11.71
N SER A 29 12.51 -1.61 -11.19
CA SER A 29 13.59 -0.65 -11.45
C SER A 29 13.93 -0.62 -12.93
N LYS A 30 14.11 0.57 -13.49
CA LYS A 30 14.43 0.75 -14.92
C LYS A 30 15.88 1.17 -15.15
N THR A 31 16.58 1.55 -14.08
CA THR A 31 17.95 2.04 -14.17
C THR A 31 18.90 1.22 -13.29
N PRO A 32 20.17 1.04 -13.72
CA PRO A 32 21.18 0.35 -12.90
C PRO A 32 21.43 1.01 -11.54
N GLN A 33 21.31 2.34 -11.45
CA GLN A 33 21.53 3.06 -10.20
C GLN A 33 20.41 2.78 -9.18
N GLU A 34 19.15 2.91 -9.58
CA GLU A 34 18.01 2.58 -8.70
C GLU A 34 18.11 1.13 -8.20
N GLN A 35 18.50 0.23 -9.11
CA GLN A 35 18.67 -1.18 -8.81
C GLN A 35 19.80 -1.43 -7.81
N ALA A 36 20.95 -0.76 -7.97
CA ALA A 36 22.06 -0.83 -7.02
C ALA A 36 21.67 -0.30 -5.62
N ASP A 37 20.96 0.83 -5.56
CA ASP A 37 20.49 1.41 -4.30
C ASP A 37 19.54 0.45 -3.56
N LEU A 38 18.66 -0.23 -4.32
CA LEU A 38 17.74 -1.24 -3.79
C LEU A 38 18.47 -2.49 -3.30
N TYR A 39 19.53 -2.93 -3.99
CA TYR A 39 20.36 -4.04 -3.54
C TYR A 39 21.09 -3.74 -2.24
N GLU A 40 21.65 -2.55 -2.10
CA GLU A 40 22.28 -2.13 -0.85
C GLU A 40 21.28 -2.11 0.31
N LEU A 41 20.07 -1.62 0.05
CA LEU A 41 19.02 -1.57 1.06
C LEU A 41 18.58 -2.98 1.46
N ALA A 42 18.31 -3.87 0.50
CA ALA A 42 18.02 -5.28 0.77
C ALA A 42 19.15 -5.95 1.55
N ALA A 43 20.41 -5.77 1.15
CA ALA A 43 21.55 -6.36 1.83
C ALA A 43 21.63 -5.90 3.30
N LYS A 44 21.50 -4.61 3.59
CA LYS A 44 21.49 -4.07 4.96
C LYS A 44 20.36 -4.66 5.80
N MET A 45 19.19 -4.86 5.19
CA MET A 45 18.03 -5.42 5.88
C MET A 45 18.20 -6.91 6.20
N ILE A 46 18.72 -7.69 5.25
CA ILE A 46 18.91 -9.14 5.39
C ILE A 46 20.08 -9.45 6.33
N SER A 47 21.19 -8.70 6.23
CA SER A 47 22.38 -8.93 7.05
C SER A 47 22.29 -8.33 8.45
N GLY A 48 21.31 -7.46 8.70
CA GLY A 48 21.20 -6.74 9.97
C GLY A 48 22.44 -5.88 10.23
N ARG A 49 23.19 -6.19 11.30
CA ARG A 49 24.42 -5.45 11.70
C ARG A 49 25.71 -6.21 11.37
N ASP A 50 25.63 -7.36 10.71
CA ASP A 50 26.79 -8.20 10.41
C ASP A 50 27.44 -7.80 9.07
N GLU A 51 28.72 -7.40 9.12
CA GLU A 51 29.46 -6.91 7.96
C GLU A 51 29.88 -8.03 7.00
N GLU A 52 30.19 -9.23 7.52
CA GLU A 52 30.57 -10.37 6.68
C GLU A 52 29.35 -10.91 5.93
N GLN A 53 28.22 -11.01 6.63
CA GLN A 53 26.94 -11.36 6.04
C GLN A 53 26.51 -10.30 5.02
N TYR A 54 26.71 -9.01 5.30
CA TYR A 54 26.43 -7.93 4.34
C TYR A 54 27.20 -8.12 3.04
N LYS A 55 28.53 -8.35 3.12
CA LYS A 55 29.39 -8.59 1.94
C LYS A 55 28.97 -9.81 1.15
N ARG A 56 28.51 -10.87 1.83
CA ARG A 56 27.96 -12.06 1.18
C ARG A 56 26.65 -11.72 0.46
N VAL A 57 25.69 -11.14 1.16
CA VAL A 57 24.35 -10.86 0.62
C VAL A 57 24.42 -9.89 -0.56
N ILE A 58 25.20 -8.80 -0.47
CA ILE A 58 25.30 -7.85 -1.59
C ILE A 58 25.89 -8.49 -2.85
N ARG A 59 26.85 -9.41 -2.71
CA ARG A 59 27.40 -10.19 -3.84
C ARG A 59 26.34 -11.09 -4.47
N GLU A 60 25.48 -11.69 -3.65
CA GLU A 60 24.39 -12.54 -4.13
C GLU A 60 23.30 -11.73 -4.85
N LEU A 61 22.87 -10.61 -4.28
CA LEU A 61 21.84 -9.74 -4.87
C LEU A 61 22.29 -9.12 -6.20
N THR A 62 23.57 -8.77 -6.32
CA THR A 62 24.11 -8.14 -7.54
C THR A 62 24.28 -9.11 -8.72
N ARG A 63 24.04 -10.42 -8.55
CA ARG A 63 24.14 -11.42 -9.63
C ARG A 63 23.17 -11.15 -10.77
N ASN A 64 21.88 -10.97 -10.45
CA ASN A 64 20.84 -10.56 -11.38
C ASN A 64 19.55 -10.16 -10.62
N PRO A 65 18.69 -9.33 -11.22
CA PRO A 65 17.45 -8.85 -10.58
C PRO A 65 16.49 -9.94 -10.10
N ALA A 66 16.29 -11.01 -10.88
CA ALA A 66 15.36 -12.07 -10.51
C ALA A 66 15.81 -12.81 -9.24
N TYR A 67 17.11 -13.06 -9.12
CA TYR A 67 17.71 -13.65 -7.94
C TYR A 67 17.60 -12.72 -6.72
N ALA A 68 17.81 -11.42 -6.92
CA ALA A 68 17.68 -10.43 -5.85
C ALA A 68 16.24 -10.32 -5.31
N VAL A 69 15.24 -10.39 -6.18
CA VAL A 69 13.83 -10.50 -5.79
C VAL A 69 13.63 -11.75 -4.94
N MET A 70 14.03 -12.92 -5.44
CA MET A 70 13.85 -14.20 -4.75
C MET A 70 14.51 -14.23 -3.36
N GLU A 71 15.74 -13.74 -3.22
CA GLU A 71 16.44 -13.67 -1.92
C GLU A 71 15.75 -12.70 -0.96
N THR A 72 15.31 -11.54 -1.46
CA THR A 72 14.61 -10.54 -0.64
C THR A 72 13.25 -11.08 -0.16
N GLU A 73 12.53 -11.80 -1.02
CA GLU A 73 11.28 -12.48 -0.67
C GLU A 73 11.50 -13.62 0.30
N GLY A 74 12.54 -14.43 0.13
CA GLY A 74 12.90 -15.48 1.08
C GLY A 74 13.19 -14.93 2.48
N ALA A 75 13.92 -13.81 2.56
CA ALA A 75 14.16 -13.14 3.84
C ALA A 75 12.88 -12.56 4.46
N ARG A 76 12.00 -11.96 3.64
CA ARG A 76 10.68 -11.46 4.06
C ARG A 76 9.83 -12.60 4.64
N ASP A 77 9.73 -13.71 3.93
CA ASP A 77 8.85 -14.83 4.28
C ASP A 77 9.36 -15.57 5.51
N ASN A 78 10.67 -15.72 5.65
CA ASN A 78 11.28 -16.25 6.87
C ASN A 78 10.96 -15.38 8.09
N LEU A 79 11.07 -14.05 7.96
CA LEU A 79 10.72 -13.14 9.04
C LEU A 79 9.21 -13.19 9.33
N ALA A 80 8.35 -13.18 8.31
CA ALA A 80 6.90 -13.29 8.44
C ALA A 80 6.51 -14.59 9.16
N GLY A 81 7.14 -15.71 8.82
CA GLY A 81 6.97 -17.00 9.50
C GLY A 81 7.36 -16.92 10.97
N SER A 82 8.50 -16.30 11.30
CA SER A 82 8.96 -16.19 12.69
C SER A 82 8.09 -15.32 13.60
N VAL A 83 7.33 -14.37 13.04
CA VAL A 83 6.49 -13.45 13.83
C VAL A 83 5.01 -13.79 13.79
N LYS A 84 4.64 -14.86 13.08
CA LYS A 84 3.24 -15.23 12.84
C LYS A 84 2.44 -15.40 14.12
N GLU A 85 2.97 -16.14 15.09
CA GLU A 85 2.27 -16.39 16.37
C GLU A 85 1.99 -15.09 17.13
N GLN A 86 2.99 -14.19 17.18
CA GLN A 86 2.85 -12.89 17.83
C GLN A 86 1.87 -11.99 17.06
N TYR A 87 1.93 -12.01 15.73
CA TYR A 87 0.97 -11.30 14.90
C TYR A 87 -0.45 -11.78 15.14
N ASP A 88 -0.70 -13.09 15.13
CA ASP A 88 -2.03 -13.65 15.34
C ASP A 88 -2.59 -13.32 16.73
N ALA A 89 -1.73 -13.30 17.77
CA ALA A 89 -2.12 -12.88 19.12
C ALA A 89 -2.53 -11.40 19.21
N GLU A 90 -1.88 -10.52 18.43
CA GLU A 90 -2.08 -9.08 18.48
C GLU A 90 -2.85 -8.49 17.28
N LYS A 91 -3.28 -9.34 16.34
CA LYS A 91 -3.85 -8.94 15.04
C LYS A 91 -5.00 -7.94 15.19
N VAL A 92 -5.90 -8.19 16.13
CA VAL A 92 -7.06 -7.31 16.41
C VAL A 92 -6.60 -5.91 16.84
N ARG A 93 -5.53 -5.80 17.63
CA ARG A 93 -4.96 -4.53 18.06
C ARG A 93 -4.37 -3.78 16.86
N VAL A 94 -3.60 -4.48 16.03
CA VAL A 94 -2.96 -3.91 14.83
C VAL A 94 -4.01 -3.41 13.84
N ILE A 95 -5.05 -4.20 13.57
CA ILE A 95 -6.16 -3.80 12.69
C ILE A 95 -6.86 -2.54 13.22
N LYS A 96 -7.13 -2.47 14.53
CA LYS A 96 -7.75 -1.29 15.15
C LYS A 96 -6.88 -0.02 15.06
N ASP A 97 -5.56 -0.14 15.23
CA ASP A 97 -4.65 1.01 15.04
C ASP A 97 -4.67 1.50 13.58
N VAL A 98 -4.62 0.58 12.61
CA VAL A 98 -4.72 0.91 11.19
C VAL A 98 -6.06 1.55 10.86
N GLU A 99 -7.16 0.92 11.27
CA GLU A 99 -8.53 1.40 11.10
C GLU A 99 -8.68 2.83 11.63
N SER A 100 -8.22 3.07 12.87
CA SER A 100 -8.30 4.38 13.51
C SER A 100 -7.59 5.46 12.68
N ARG A 101 -6.37 5.17 12.19
CA ARG A 101 -5.59 6.13 11.39
C ARG A 101 -6.21 6.41 10.03
N ILE A 102 -6.76 5.39 9.36
CA ILE A 102 -7.49 5.58 8.10
C ILE A 102 -8.73 6.43 8.34
N ASN A 103 -9.53 6.08 9.36
CA ASN A 103 -10.76 6.78 9.70
C ASN A 103 -10.53 8.22 10.15
N GLU A 104 -9.39 8.53 10.78
CA GLU A 104 -9.00 9.89 11.11
C GLU A 104 -8.85 10.74 9.84
N ASN A 105 -8.17 10.22 8.82
CA ASN A 105 -7.97 10.94 7.55
C ASN A 105 -9.22 10.95 6.66
N LEU A 106 -10.09 9.95 6.78
CA LEU A 106 -11.40 9.96 6.12
C LEU A 106 -12.32 11.09 6.62
N LYS A 107 -12.05 11.72 7.77
CA LYS A 107 -12.77 12.94 8.19
C LYS A 107 -12.65 14.06 7.16
N GLU A 108 -11.52 14.15 6.46
CA GLU A 108 -11.27 15.20 5.47
C GLU A 108 -12.11 15.00 4.19
N ALA A 109 -12.62 13.79 3.94
CA ALA A 109 -13.41 13.46 2.74
C ALA A 109 -14.87 13.94 2.80
N LYS A 110 -15.39 14.29 3.99
CA LYS A 110 -16.80 14.69 4.21
C LYS A 110 -17.76 13.69 3.52
N ASP A 111 -18.64 14.18 2.65
CA ASP A 111 -19.68 13.40 1.94
C ASP A 111 -19.22 12.89 0.57
N SER A 112 -17.95 13.11 0.19
CA SER A 112 -17.44 12.75 -1.14
C SER A 112 -16.86 11.34 -1.18
N LYS A 113 -17.58 10.40 -1.80
CA LYS A 113 -17.09 9.02 -2.03
C LYS A 113 -15.79 9.00 -2.83
N ALA A 114 -15.66 9.90 -3.81
CA ALA A 114 -14.46 10.00 -4.64
C ALA A 114 -13.23 10.36 -3.80
N ILE A 115 -13.33 11.39 -2.93
CA ILE A 115 -12.24 11.77 -2.03
C ILE A 115 -11.97 10.66 -1.01
N ALA A 116 -13.01 10.06 -0.44
CA ALA A 116 -12.86 8.94 0.50
C ALA A 116 -12.11 7.75 -0.13
N SER A 117 -12.43 7.42 -1.39
CA SER A 117 -11.76 6.34 -2.12
C SER A 117 -10.29 6.64 -2.39
N MET A 118 -9.95 7.90 -2.67
CA MET A 118 -8.57 8.34 -2.83
C MET A 118 -7.79 8.23 -1.51
N VAL A 119 -8.41 8.60 -0.39
CA VAL A 119 -7.80 8.43 0.94
C VAL A 119 -7.51 6.96 1.19
N VAL A 120 -8.49 6.06 1.06
CA VAL A 120 -8.29 4.62 1.28
C VAL A 120 -7.24 4.04 0.34
N ALA A 121 -7.24 4.42 -0.93
CA ALA A 121 -6.26 3.98 -1.91
C ALA A 121 -4.82 4.26 -1.47
N GLN A 122 -4.55 5.38 -0.78
CA GLN A 122 -3.21 5.68 -0.27
C GLN A 122 -2.70 4.64 0.73
N TYR A 123 -3.60 4.07 1.54
CA TYR A 123 -3.28 3.09 2.58
C TYR A 123 -3.25 1.66 2.06
N LEU A 124 -4.11 1.32 1.10
CA LEU A 124 -4.31 -0.07 0.68
C LEU A 124 -3.73 -0.39 -0.70
N ASN A 125 -3.08 0.55 -1.40
CA ASN A 125 -2.56 0.34 -2.76
C ASN A 125 -1.75 -0.96 -2.94
N ASP A 126 -1.00 -1.36 -1.92
CA ASP A 126 -0.15 -2.55 -1.98
C ASP A 126 -0.90 -3.88 -1.98
N ILE A 127 -2.17 -3.86 -1.58
CA ILE A 127 -3.06 -5.03 -1.45
C ILE A 127 -4.29 -4.94 -2.35
N LEU A 128 -4.51 -3.80 -3.00
CA LEU A 128 -5.58 -3.63 -3.98
C LEU A 128 -5.11 -4.24 -5.31
N ASP A 129 -5.75 -5.33 -5.69
CA ASP A 129 -5.51 -5.98 -6.98
C ASP A 129 -6.10 -5.12 -8.11
N VAL A 130 -5.22 -4.33 -8.73
CA VAL A 130 -5.56 -3.45 -9.86
C VAL A 130 -4.97 -4.05 -11.13
N PRO A 131 -5.79 -4.34 -12.15
CA PRO A 131 -5.29 -4.87 -13.41
C PRO A 131 -4.31 -3.91 -14.08
N GLU A 132 -3.24 -4.47 -14.67
CA GLU A 132 -2.33 -3.70 -15.50
C GLU A 132 -2.87 -3.60 -16.93
N TYR A 133 -3.19 -2.39 -17.36
CA TYR A 133 -3.63 -2.12 -18.73
C TYR A 133 -2.47 -1.70 -19.63
N THR A 134 -2.50 -2.16 -20.88
CA THR A 134 -1.74 -1.58 -21.98
C THR A 134 -2.46 -0.35 -22.55
N GLN A 135 -1.75 0.51 -23.29
CA GLN A 135 -2.40 1.66 -23.94
C GLN A 135 -3.43 1.20 -24.99
N GLU A 136 -3.14 0.11 -25.71
CA GLU A 136 -4.08 -0.50 -26.67
C GLU A 136 -5.39 -0.94 -26.00
N GLN A 137 -5.31 -1.58 -24.83
CA GLN A 137 -6.51 -1.97 -24.07
C GLN A 137 -7.32 -0.76 -23.59
N VAL A 138 -6.64 0.32 -23.20
CA VAL A 138 -7.32 1.57 -22.82
C VAL A 138 -8.03 2.18 -24.02
N ASP A 139 -7.34 2.26 -25.16
CA ASP A 139 -7.88 2.80 -26.40
C ASP A 139 -9.11 2.00 -26.87
N ASP A 140 -9.10 0.66 -26.70
CA ASP A 140 -10.23 -0.22 -27.02
C ASP A 140 -11.43 0.00 -26.07
N ILE A 141 -11.19 0.14 -24.77
CA ILE A 141 -12.25 0.42 -23.78
C ILE A 141 -12.93 1.74 -24.10
N GLU A 142 -12.15 2.79 -24.41
CA GLU A 142 -12.67 4.11 -24.78
C GLU A 142 -13.46 4.05 -26.08
N SER A 143 -12.90 3.40 -27.10
CA SER A 143 -13.57 3.18 -28.38
C SER A 143 -14.94 2.55 -28.18
N ASN A 144 -15.00 1.45 -27.43
CA ASN A 144 -16.26 0.75 -27.16
C ASN A 144 -17.26 1.61 -26.36
N GLN A 145 -16.81 2.37 -25.37
CA GLN A 145 -17.69 3.26 -24.61
C GLN A 145 -18.27 4.38 -25.48
N VAL A 146 -17.43 5.04 -26.28
CA VAL A 146 -17.85 6.13 -27.17
C VAL A 146 -18.81 5.62 -28.25
N TYR A 147 -18.52 4.45 -28.84
CA TYR A 147 -19.45 3.78 -29.75
C TYR A 147 -20.79 3.46 -29.08
N SER A 148 -20.78 2.95 -27.84
CA SER A 148 -22.00 2.64 -27.10
C SER A 148 -22.86 3.88 -26.76
N MET A 149 -22.23 5.05 -26.66
CA MET A 149 -22.90 6.32 -26.40
C MET A 149 -23.38 7.02 -27.70
N GLY A 150 -23.10 6.44 -28.87
CA GLY A 150 -23.46 7.01 -30.17
C GLY A 150 -22.74 8.34 -30.47
N LEU A 151 -21.62 8.59 -29.80
CA LEU A 151 -20.85 9.82 -29.98
C LEU A 151 -19.84 9.63 -31.12
N PRO A 152 -19.69 10.61 -32.03
CA PRO A 152 -18.61 10.55 -33.01
C PRO A 152 -17.27 10.57 -32.28
N TYR A 153 -16.41 9.57 -32.55
CA TYR A 153 -15.11 9.41 -31.90
C TYR A 153 -14.19 10.58 -32.29
N ALA A 154 -14.22 11.66 -31.51
CA ALA A 154 -13.28 12.75 -31.65
C ALA A 154 -11.92 12.27 -31.15
N PHE A 155 -10.94 12.24 -32.04
CA PHE A 155 -9.60 11.64 -31.90
C PHE A 155 -8.74 12.22 -30.74
N GLU A 156 -9.22 13.24 -30.03
CA GLU A 156 -8.43 14.09 -29.13
C GLU A 156 -8.62 13.82 -27.62
N ALA A 157 -9.57 12.96 -27.22
CA ALA A 157 -9.81 12.63 -25.81
C ALA A 157 -9.32 11.22 -25.45
N ARG A 158 -8.06 10.91 -25.74
CA ARG A 158 -7.45 9.63 -25.31
C ARG A 158 -7.10 9.69 -23.83
N GLY A 159 -7.63 8.76 -23.04
CA GLY A 159 -7.19 8.53 -21.67
C GLY A 159 -5.80 7.92 -21.63
N SER A 160 -5.03 8.24 -20.59
CA SER A 160 -3.75 7.57 -20.35
C SER A 160 -3.95 6.30 -19.54
N VAL A 161 -3.09 5.30 -19.75
CA VAL A 161 -3.00 4.10 -18.87
C VAL A 161 -2.97 4.49 -17.40
N GLU A 162 -2.26 5.55 -17.05
CA GLU A 162 -2.16 6.04 -15.68
C GLU A 162 -3.51 6.55 -15.13
N HIS A 163 -4.33 7.20 -15.97
CA HIS A 163 -5.66 7.63 -15.57
C HIS A 163 -6.56 6.43 -15.24
N TYR A 164 -6.53 5.38 -16.06
CA TYR A 164 -7.30 4.15 -15.85
C TYR A 164 -6.82 3.36 -14.63
N LYS A 165 -5.51 3.23 -14.44
CA LYS A 165 -4.95 2.62 -13.23
C LYS A 165 -5.43 3.33 -11.96
N ASN A 166 -5.42 4.66 -11.97
CA ASN A 166 -5.91 5.45 -10.84
C ASN A 166 -7.43 5.31 -10.64
N LEU A 167 -8.21 5.19 -11.72
CA LEU A 167 -9.65 4.97 -11.63
C LEU A 167 -9.98 3.59 -11.05
N GLU A 168 -9.36 2.53 -11.54
CA GLU A 168 -9.57 1.18 -11.03
C GLU A 168 -9.09 1.04 -9.58
N LEU A 169 -7.96 1.65 -9.24
CA LEU A 169 -7.50 1.74 -7.85
C LEU A 169 -8.56 2.37 -6.94
N ARG A 170 -9.19 3.48 -7.38
CA ARG A 170 -10.26 4.13 -6.61
C ARG A 170 -11.52 3.26 -6.53
N LYS A 171 -11.91 2.58 -7.60
CA LYS A 171 -13.06 1.66 -7.59
C LYS A 171 -12.83 0.56 -6.55
N LYS A 172 -11.68 -0.11 -6.61
CA LYS A 172 -11.27 -1.15 -5.64
C LYS A 172 -11.21 -0.61 -4.22
N ALA A 173 -10.57 0.54 -4.01
CA ALA A 173 -10.52 1.19 -2.69
C ALA A 173 -11.92 1.53 -2.15
N SER A 174 -12.86 1.89 -3.03
CA SER A 174 -14.23 2.23 -2.64
C SER A 174 -15.02 1.02 -2.12
N GLU A 175 -14.61 -0.21 -2.47
CA GLU A 175 -15.20 -1.42 -1.93
C GLU A 175 -14.92 -1.56 -0.43
N TYR A 176 -13.83 -0.97 0.06
CA TYR A 176 -13.48 -0.95 1.48
C TYR A 176 -14.16 0.18 2.26
N LEU A 177 -15.05 0.97 1.63
CA LEU A 177 -15.77 2.05 2.31
C LEU A 177 -17.16 1.59 2.75
N LYS A 178 -17.50 1.94 4.00
CA LYS A 178 -18.84 1.87 4.55
C LYS A 178 -19.40 3.27 4.71
N ALA A 179 -20.60 3.50 4.17
CA ALA A 179 -21.29 4.79 4.29
C ALA A 179 -21.98 4.90 5.67
N ILE A 180 -21.80 6.05 6.31
CA ILE A 180 -22.60 6.47 7.47
C ILE A 180 -23.74 7.34 6.93
N LYS A 181 -24.95 6.96 7.29
CA LYS A 181 -26.18 7.63 6.88
C LYS A 181 -26.88 8.21 8.10
N GLU A 182 -27.46 9.39 7.92
CA GLU A 182 -28.38 10.00 8.89
C GLU A 182 -29.73 10.25 8.23
N LYS A 183 -30.78 10.29 9.04
CA LYS A 183 -32.11 10.68 8.58
C LYS A 183 -32.18 12.20 8.53
N ASP A 184 -32.59 12.72 7.38
CA ASP A 184 -32.86 14.14 7.15
C ASP A 184 -34.30 14.26 6.64
N GLY A 185 -35.22 14.60 7.55
CA GLY A 185 -36.67 14.46 7.31
C GLY A 185 -37.06 13.01 7.00
N ASP A 186 -37.77 12.79 5.89
CA ASP A 186 -38.24 11.47 5.44
C ASP A 186 -37.23 10.71 4.56
N LYS A 187 -36.00 11.22 4.38
CA LYS A 187 -34.99 10.61 3.50
C LYS A 187 -33.71 10.28 4.25
N GLU A 188 -33.04 9.20 3.85
CA GLU A 188 -31.67 8.91 4.30
C GLU A 188 -30.66 9.72 3.47
N LYS A 189 -29.74 10.42 4.15
CA LYS A 189 -28.64 11.15 3.53
C LYS A 189 -27.30 10.57 3.98
N VAL A 190 -26.36 10.42 3.04
CA VAL A 190 -24.97 10.05 3.38
C VAL A 190 -24.28 11.27 3.97
N VAL A 191 -23.74 11.11 5.18
CA VAL A 191 -23.05 12.19 5.92
C VAL A 191 -21.56 11.95 6.09
N ARG A 192 -21.10 10.70 5.88
CA ARG A 192 -19.68 10.37 5.98
C ARG A 192 -19.37 8.98 5.42
N TYR A 193 -18.07 8.71 5.20
CA TYR A 193 -17.53 7.38 4.96
C TYR A 193 -16.54 6.97 6.04
N VAL A 194 -16.52 5.67 6.36
CA VAL A 194 -15.53 5.00 7.20
C VAL A 194 -14.99 3.77 6.50
N ILE A 195 -13.84 3.28 6.92
CA ILE A 195 -13.32 1.99 6.44
C ILE A 195 -14.21 0.85 6.95
N ASP A 196 -14.45 -0.14 6.10
CA ASP A 196 -15.10 -1.39 6.44
C ASP A 196 -14.09 -2.28 7.21
N SER A 197 -14.27 -2.39 8.52
CA SER A 197 -13.37 -3.11 9.42
C SER A 197 -13.31 -4.61 9.11
N GLU A 198 -14.39 -5.21 8.59
CA GLU A 198 -14.40 -6.63 8.22
C GLU A 198 -13.55 -6.88 6.97
N LYS A 199 -13.70 -6.03 5.94
CA LYS A 199 -12.88 -6.11 4.73
C LYS A 199 -11.42 -5.81 5.02
N LEU A 200 -11.14 -4.80 5.83
CA LEU A 200 -9.79 -4.49 6.30
C LEU A 200 -9.18 -5.68 7.05
N GLY A 201 -9.94 -6.31 7.95
CA GLY A 201 -9.48 -7.48 8.70
C GLY A 201 -9.15 -8.67 7.82
N LYS A 202 -9.97 -8.95 6.79
CA LYS A 202 -9.68 -9.99 5.79
C LYS A 202 -8.43 -9.67 4.97
N ALA A 203 -8.27 -8.41 4.56
CA ALA A 203 -7.12 -8.02 3.77
C ALA A 203 -5.80 -8.04 4.57
N MET A 204 -5.89 -7.99 5.90
CA MET A 204 -4.76 -8.13 6.83
C MET A 204 -4.70 -9.52 7.49
N GLU A 205 -5.28 -10.55 6.86
CA GLU A 205 -5.31 -11.89 7.46
C GLU A 205 -3.90 -12.52 7.54
N ASP A 206 -3.11 -12.35 6.49
CA ASP A 206 -1.71 -12.80 6.40
C ASP A 206 -0.74 -11.75 6.95
N VAL A 207 0.36 -12.20 7.56
CA VAL A 207 1.40 -11.34 8.17
C VAL A 207 2.01 -10.39 7.14
N THR A 208 2.30 -10.86 5.92
CA THR A 208 2.93 -10.04 4.88
C THR A 208 2.00 -8.94 4.41
N MET A 209 0.71 -9.26 4.23
CA MET A 209 -0.32 -8.30 3.85
C MET A 209 -0.59 -7.30 5.00
N GLY A 210 -0.72 -7.81 6.23
CA GLY A 210 -0.86 -7.01 7.44
C GLY A 210 0.31 -6.05 7.64
N ALA A 211 1.54 -6.53 7.47
CA ALA A 211 2.76 -5.73 7.49
C ALA A 211 2.75 -4.65 6.40
N SER A 212 2.38 -5.00 5.17
CA SER A 212 2.30 -4.05 4.05
C SER A 212 1.34 -2.90 4.35
N VAL A 213 0.13 -3.22 4.81
CA VAL A 213 -0.88 -2.22 5.18
C VAL A 213 -0.41 -1.38 6.38
N TYR A 214 0.19 -2.02 7.39
CA TYR A 214 0.69 -1.33 8.58
C TYR A 214 1.83 -0.35 8.24
N GLY A 215 2.82 -0.80 7.45
CA GLY A 215 3.93 0.03 7.00
C GLY A 215 3.46 1.20 6.14
N ARG A 216 2.52 0.96 5.23
CA ARG A 216 1.90 2.03 4.43
C ARG A 216 1.18 3.05 5.32
N THR A 217 0.45 2.57 6.32
CA THR A 217 -0.25 3.42 7.28
C THR A 217 0.70 4.32 8.05
N LYS A 218 1.86 3.80 8.50
CA LYS A 218 2.89 4.61 9.16
C LYS A 218 3.48 5.66 8.22
N ALA A 219 3.87 5.26 7.01
CA ALA A 219 4.45 6.16 6.02
C ALA A 219 3.50 7.32 5.66
N VAL A 220 2.21 7.04 5.43
CA VAL A 220 1.21 8.07 5.14
C VAL A 220 1.01 9.00 6.35
N THR A 221 0.89 8.45 7.56
CA THR A 221 0.73 9.26 8.78
C THR A 221 1.91 10.22 8.98
N GLU A 222 3.14 9.76 8.78
CA GLU A 222 4.34 10.59 8.88
C GLU A 222 4.41 11.65 7.80
N ALA A 223 4.04 11.33 6.56
CA ALA A 223 3.99 12.28 5.46
C ALA A 223 2.99 13.41 5.75
N ILE A 224 1.80 13.06 6.26
CA ILE A 224 0.78 14.03 6.67
C ILE A 224 1.30 14.92 7.80
N LYS A 225 1.95 14.33 8.82
CA LYS A 225 2.55 15.09 9.94
C LYS A 225 3.60 16.09 9.43
N LYS A 226 4.55 15.63 8.60
CA LYS A 226 5.58 16.48 7.99
C LYS A 226 4.98 17.60 7.13
N ALA A 227 3.91 17.32 6.39
CA ALA A 227 3.20 18.32 5.59
C ALA A 227 2.51 19.38 6.47
N LYS A 228 1.88 18.97 7.58
CA LYS A 228 1.27 19.90 8.55
C LYS A 228 2.32 20.79 9.22
N GLU A 229 3.46 20.23 9.63
CA GLU A 229 4.57 20.98 10.23
C GLU A 229 5.18 22.01 9.26
N LYS A 230 5.39 21.65 7.99
CA LYS A 230 5.86 22.60 6.97
C LYS A 230 4.91 23.77 6.77
N LYS A 231 3.59 23.51 6.75
CA LYS A 231 2.57 24.56 6.65
C LYS A 231 2.52 25.46 7.88
N ALA A 232 2.83 24.94 9.07
CA ALA A 232 2.87 25.71 10.30
C ALA A 232 4.14 26.59 10.40
N LYS A 233 5.27 26.15 9.84
CA LYS A 233 6.53 26.94 9.81
C LYS A 233 6.55 28.05 8.76
N ASN A 234 5.71 27.96 7.74
CA ASN A 234 5.60 28.93 6.65
C ASN A 234 4.42 29.92 6.87
N LYS A 235 3.83 29.95 8.06
CA LYS A 235 2.87 30.94 8.52
C LYS A 235 3.51 31.78 9.62
#